data_AF-A0A0B7FZL1-F1
#
_entry.id   AF-A0A0B7FZL1-F1
#
_cell.length_a   1.000
_cell.length_b   1.000
_cell.length_c   1.000
_cell.angle_alpha   90.00
_cell.angle_beta   90.00
_cell.angle_gamma   90.00
#
_symmetry.space_group_name_H-M   'P 1'
#
loop_
_entity.id
_entity.type
_entity.pdbx_description
1 polymer ?
#
loop_
_entity_poly.entity_id
_entity_poly.type
_entity_poly.pdbx_seq_one_letter_code
_entity_poly.pdbx_strand_id
1 'polypeptide(L)'
;MEGTALAWALPHLANIGTDKATIRTVNDFDKAFKQAFFDPDEQRAAKQKITTLTQTTTAAAYATEFCTLLMSLDWNDAALRAQFYKG
;
A
#
# COMPACT_ATOMS: atom_id res chain seq x y z
N MET A 1 2.39 -5.20 -15.08
CA MET A 1 1.27 -5.02 -14.13
C MET A 1 0.31 -3.90 -14.52
N GLU A 2 0.73 -2.84 -15.21
CA GLU A 2 -0.13 -1.69 -15.56
C GLU A 2 -1.40 -2.05 -16.39
N GLY A 3 -1.30 -3.02 -17.32
CA GLY A 3 -2.45 -3.46 -18.13
C GLY A 3 -3.57 -4.13 -17.34
N THR A 4 -3.26 -4.78 -16.22
CA THR A 4 -4.24 -5.50 -15.39
C THR A 4 -5.04 -4.54 -14.51
N ALA A 5 -4.38 -3.53 -13.95
CA ALA A 5 -5.03 -2.52 -13.11
C ALA A 5 -5.98 -1.63 -13.91
N LEU A 6 -5.57 -1.21 -15.11
CA LEU A 6 -6.41 -0.41 -15.99
C LEU A 6 -7.64 -1.20 -16.47
N ALA A 7 -7.46 -2.45 -16.87
CA ALA A 7 -8.56 -3.32 -17.29
C ALA A 7 -9.60 -3.56 -16.18
N TRP A 8 -9.15 -3.65 -14.91
CA TRP A 8 -10.03 -3.73 -13.75
C TRP A 8 -10.75 -2.40 -13.46
N ALA A 9 -10.03 -1.28 -13.52
CA ALA A 9 -10.57 0.03 -13.14
C ALA A 9 -11.61 0.59 -14.13
N LEU A 10 -11.39 0.41 -15.44
CA LEU A 10 -12.22 0.97 -16.51
C LEU A 10 -13.73 0.70 -16.38
N PRO A 11 -14.21 -0.54 -16.17
CA PRO A 11 -15.64 -0.80 -16.04
C PRO A 11 -16.26 -0.19 -14.78
N HIS A 12 -15.49 -0.06 -13.69
CA HIS A 12 -15.96 0.58 -12.47
C HIS A 12 -16.05 2.10 -12.66
N LEU A 13 -15.02 2.73 -13.24
CA LEU A 13 -15.00 4.17 -13.54
C LEU A 13 -16.10 4.56 -14.53
N ALA A 14 -16.34 3.75 -15.56
CA ALA A 14 -17.37 4.02 -16.57
C ALA A 14 -18.80 3.97 -16.00
N ASN A 15 -19.02 3.27 -14.89
CA ASN A 15 -20.34 3.12 -14.28
C ASN A 15 -20.53 3.98 -13.03
N ILE A 16 -19.50 4.63 -12.48
CA ILE A 16 -19.61 5.50 -11.29
C ILE A 16 -20.68 6.58 -11.53
N GLY A 17 -21.60 6.71 -10.58
CA GLY A 17 -22.69 7.69 -10.64
C GLY A 17 -23.91 7.27 -11.47
N THR A 18 -23.90 6.06 -12.04
CA THR A 18 -25.06 5.46 -12.73
C THR A 18 -25.77 4.41 -11.87
N ASP A 19 -27.00 4.04 -12.22
CA ASP A 19 -27.74 2.96 -11.52
C ASP A 19 -27.07 1.58 -11.62
N LYS A 20 -26.14 1.42 -12.57
CA LYS A 20 -25.36 0.19 -12.79
C LYS A 20 -24.07 0.14 -11.98
N ALA A 21 -23.75 1.19 -11.21
CA ALA A 21 -22.55 1.25 -10.40
C ALA A 21 -22.62 0.27 -9.22
N THR A 22 -21.76 -0.74 -9.23
CA THR A 22 -21.48 -1.59 -8.05
C THR A 22 -20.64 -0.84 -7.02
N ILE A 23 -19.79 0.10 -7.47
CA ILE A 23 -19.00 1.01 -6.66
C ILE A 23 -19.52 2.42 -6.91
N ARG A 24 -20.12 3.05 -5.89
CA ARG A 24 -20.88 4.30 -6.05
C ARG A 24 -20.10 5.55 -5.68
N THR A 25 -19.05 5.40 -4.87
CA THR A 25 -18.25 6.51 -4.39
C THR A 25 -16.78 6.31 -4.74
N VAL A 26 -16.05 7.41 -4.87
CA VAL A 26 -14.59 7.38 -5.06
C VAL A 26 -13.89 6.69 -3.87
N ASN A 27 -14.44 6.83 -2.66
CA ASN A 27 -13.90 6.19 -1.46
C ASN A 27 -14.06 4.65 -1.49
N ASP A 28 -15.21 4.16 -1.97
CA ASP A 28 -15.42 2.72 -2.13
C ASP A 28 -14.58 2.16 -3.29
N PHE A 29 -14.34 2.96 -4.32
CA PHE A 29 -13.44 2.62 -5.40
C PHE A 29 -12.01 2.46 -4.90
N ASP A 30 -11.50 3.41 -4.12
CA ASP A 30 -10.17 3.33 -3.51
C ASP A 30 -10.02 2.08 -2.63
N LYS A 31 -11.03 1.75 -1.82
CA LYS A 31 -11.02 0.51 -1.01
C LYS A 31 -11.01 -0.76 -1.86
N ALA A 32 -11.88 -0.84 -2.87
CA ALA A 32 -11.97 -2.02 -3.72
C ALA A 32 -10.72 -2.19 -4.59
N PHE A 33 -10.16 -1.09 -5.08
CA PHE A 33 -8.91 -1.08 -5.83
C PHE A 33 -7.75 -1.54 -4.94
N LYS A 34 -7.68 -1.04 -3.70
CA LYS A 34 -6.72 -1.52 -2.70
C LYS A 34 -6.88 -3.00 -2.44
N GLN A 35 -8.09 -3.51 -2.25
CA GLN A 35 -8.32 -4.93 -1.99
C GLN A 35 -8.01 -5.84 -3.20
N ALA A 36 -8.17 -5.35 -4.43
CA ALA A 36 -7.91 -6.12 -5.65
C ALA A 36 -6.41 -6.23 -5.99
N PHE A 37 -5.60 -5.25 -5.57
CA PHE A 37 -4.19 -5.15 -5.99
C PHE A 37 -3.18 -5.07 -4.85
N PHE A 38 -3.63 -4.79 -3.63
CA PHE A 38 -2.80 -4.76 -2.43
C PHE A 38 -3.30 -5.80 -1.44
N ASP A 39 -2.39 -6.59 -0.90
CA ASP A 39 -2.70 -7.53 0.17
C ASP A 39 -2.69 -6.77 1.52
N PRO A 40 -3.84 -6.60 2.20
CA PRO A 40 -3.91 -5.91 3.48
C PRO A 40 -3.06 -6.60 4.56
N ASP A 41 -2.88 -7.92 4.47
CA ASP A 41 -2.05 -8.68 5.40
C ASP A 41 -0.56 -8.46 5.12
N GLU A 42 -0.14 -8.37 3.86
CA GLU A 42 1.24 -7.97 3.53
C GLU A 42 1.55 -6.56 4.02
N GLN A 43 0.62 -5.61 3.85
CA GLN A 43 0.78 -4.26 4.39
C GLN A 43 0.84 -4.25 5.92
N ARG A 44 -0.02 -5.04 6.58
CA ARG A 44 -0.03 -5.14 8.05
C ARG A 44 1.26 -5.78 8.56
N ALA A 45 1.75 -6.81 7.90
CA ALA A 45 3.01 -7.47 8.21
C ALA A 45 4.21 -6.52 7.99
N ALA A 46 4.22 -5.76 6.89
CA ALA A 46 5.25 -4.76 6.63
C ALA A 46 5.23 -3.63 7.67
N LYS A 47 4.05 -3.11 8.05
CA LYS A 47 3.91 -2.12 9.13
C LYS A 47 4.43 -2.66 10.47
N GLN A 48 4.02 -3.87 10.85
CA GLN A 48 4.50 -4.50 12.08
C GLN A 48 6.02 -4.68 12.06
N LYS A 49 6.57 -5.20 10.96
CA LYS A 49 8.01 -5.45 10.83
C LYS A 49 8.83 -4.16 10.86
N ILE A 50 8.34 -3.07 10.23
CA ILE A 50 8.95 -1.74 10.35
C ILE A 50 8.87 -1.22 11.79
N THR A 51 7.74 -1.39 12.49
CA THR A 51 7.62 -0.90 13.88
C THR A 51 8.59 -1.56 14.84
N THR A 52 8.98 -2.81 14.56
CA THR A 52 9.92 -3.60 15.35
C THR A 52 11.33 -3.62 14.76
N LEU A 53 11.58 -2.94 13.63
CA LEU A 53 12.87 -2.94 12.97
C LEU A 53 13.87 -2.11 13.79
N THR A 54 14.86 -2.78 14.35
CA THR A 54 15.97 -2.17 15.08
C THR A 54 17.28 -2.51 14.38
N GLN A 55 18.23 -1.58 14.30
CA GLN A 55 19.54 -1.84 13.72
C GLN A 55 20.34 -2.83 14.60
N THR A 56 20.20 -4.12 14.34
CA THR A 56 20.92 -5.20 15.05
C THR A 56 22.26 -5.55 14.40
N THR A 57 22.48 -5.10 13.16
CA THR A 57 23.67 -5.39 12.37
C THR A 57 24.24 -4.10 11.78
N THR A 58 24.48 -4.03 10.47
CA THR A 58 25.05 -2.86 9.80
C THR A 58 23.95 -1.90 9.36
N ALA A 59 24.27 -0.60 9.31
CA ALA A 59 23.34 0.43 8.84
C ALA A 59 22.90 0.17 7.38
N ALA A 60 23.78 -0.43 6.56
CA ALA A 60 23.46 -0.80 5.18
C ALA A 60 22.42 -1.94 5.10
N ALA A 61 22.54 -2.97 5.95
CA ALA A 61 21.56 -4.06 6.02
C ALA A 61 20.21 -3.55 6.52
N TYR A 62 20.23 -2.70 7.56
CA TYR A 62 19.04 -2.02 8.07
C TYR A 62 18.34 -1.18 7.00
N ALA A 63 19.09 -0.32 6.30
CA ALA A 63 18.54 0.51 5.23
C ALA A 63 17.96 -0.32 4.07
N THR A 64 18.57 -1.46 3.75
CA THR A 64 18.08 -2.35 2.69
C THR A 64 16.75 -3.02 3.09
N GLU A 65 16.64 -3.54 4.32
CA GLU A 65 15.38 -4.11 4.82
C GLU A 65 14.29 -3.04 4.93
N PHE A 66 14.64 -1.85 5.42
CA PHE A 66 13.72 -0.73 5.52
C PHE A 66 13.18 -0.32 4.14
N CYS A 67 14.05 -0.14 3.14
CA CYS A 67 13.65 0.15 1.76
C CYS A 67 12.81 -0.97 1.14
N THR A 68 13.10 -2.23 1.47
CA THR A 68 12.32 -3.37 0.95
C THR A 68 10.89 -3.38 1.53
N LEU A 69 10.75 -3.16 2.84
CA LEU A 69 9.45 -3.08 3.49
C LEU A 69 8.66 -1.84 3.06
N LEU A 70 9.35 -0.75 2.72
CA LEU A 70 8.74 0.45 2.14
C LEU A 70 8.14 0.21 0.75
N MET A 71 8.72 -0.65 -0.09
CA MET A 71 8.13 -0.96 -1.41
C MET A 71 6.78 -1.67 -1.30
N SER A 72 6.52 -2.34 -0.17
CA SER A 72 5.24 -2.98 0.14
C SER A 72 4.22 -2.04 0.81
N LEU A 73 4.61 -0.79 1.11
CA LEU A 73 3.80 0.17 1.84
C LEU A 73 3.54 1.43 1.01
N ASP A 74 2.31 1.92 1.08
CA ASP A 74 1.96 3.20 0.47
C ASP A 74 2.74 4.32 1.19
N TRP A 75 3.58 5.04 0.43
CA TRP A 75 4.73 5.82 0.92
C TRP A 75 4.38 7.08 1.72
N ASN A 76 3.09 7.29 2.02
CA ASN A 76 2.55 8.54 2.56
C ASN A 76 2.30 8.51 4.09
N ASP A 77 2.77 7.49 4.79
CA ASP A 77 2.53 7.36 6.24
C ASP A 77 3.59 8.12 7.04
N ALA A 78 3.21 9.19 7.74
CA ALA A 78 4.11 10.03 8.54
C ALA A 78 4.87 9.23 9.63
N ALA A 79 4.29 8.10 10.07
CA ALA A 79 4.92 7.15 10.97
C ALA A 79 6.19 6.52 10.38
N LEU A 80 6.25 6.29 9.07
CA LEU A 80 7.40 5.67 8.40
C LEU A 80 8.61 6.61 8.37
N ARG A 81 8.39 7.91 8.20
CA ARG A 81 9.46 8.92 8.34
C ARG A 81 9.98 9.00 9.77
N ALA A 82 9.09 8.99 10.75
CA ALA A 82 9.48 8.98 12.15
C ALA A 82 10.30 7.74 12.52
N GLN A 83 10.00 6.58 11.91
CA GLN A 83 10.74 5.34 12.11
C GLN A 83 12.18 5.41 11.59
N PHE A 84 12.40 5.97 10.39
CA PHE A 84 13.73 6.14 9.80
C PHE A 84 14.65 7.00 10.67
N TYR A 85 14.13 8.07 11.28
CA TYR A 85 14.92 8.93 12.16
C TYR A 85 15.19 8.33 13.55
N LYS A 86 14.49 7.24 13.89
CA LYS A 86 14.58 6.57 15.19
C LYS A 86 15.49 5.34 15.17
N GLY A 87 15.73 4.78 13.97
CA GLY A 87 16.57 3.60 13.73
C GLY A 87 18.02 3.94 13.46
#